data_AF-A0A1Y3NAI5-F1
#
_entry.id   AF-A0A1Y3NAI5-F1
#
_cell.length_a   1.000
_cell.length_b   1.000
_cell.length_c   1.000
_cell.angle_alpha   90.00
_cell.angle_beta   90.00
_cell.angle_gamma   90.00
#
_symmetry.space_group_name_H-M   'P 1'
#
loop_
_entity.id
_entity.type
_entity.pdbx_description
1 polymer ?
#
loop_
_entity_poly.entity_id
_entity_poly.type
_entity_poly.pdbx_seq_one_letter_code
_entity_poly.pdbx_strand_id
1 'polypeptide(L)'
;CREKRVKCSGGRPSCESCLQLNLTCVYNAVIKKRGPRSGYIEEIVSNRVQKEFEKYVSENLISKKKMLQLAKNNENMFKSSEILKQYLERAKNVENIENDISDSKAESKINKNEILIVNTLNKSDNIGNALIYNYPYVLDYNMISVDYILIETYFKYSHYYCPILIKEVFMDRLKNNTLIPGLLLAVYASACKYRPNPDLNKSEKYSKLSQIYCSVYYHDANIQTVQTLSLLANCGNY
;
A
#
# COMPACT_ATOMS: atom_id res chain seq x y z
N CYS A 1 11.25 -50.58 -26.47
CA CYS A 1 10.88 -49.98 -27.78
C CYS A 1 11.22 -48.50 -27.91
N ARG A 2 10.74 -47.60 -27.04
CA ARG A 2 10.99 -46.14 -27.14
C ARG A 2 12.47 -45.76 -27.13
N GLU A 3 13.23 -46.31 -26.19
CA GLU A 3 14.68 -46.07 -26.06
C GLU A 3 15.46 -46.61 -27.25
N LYS A 4 15.16 -47.85 -27.66
CA LYS A 4 15.75 -48.50 -28.85
C LYS A 4 15.21 -47.96 -30.19
N ARG A 5 14.29 -46.98 -30.19
CA ARG A 5 13.65 -46.40 -31.38
C ARG A 5 13.07 -47.44 -32.37
N VAL A 6 12.51 -48.55 -31.86
CA VAL A 6 11.85 -49.60 -32.66
C VAL A 6 10.33 -49.59 -32.47
N LYS A 7 9.59 -50.13 -33.45
CA LYS A 7 8.12 -50.25 -33.39
C LYS A 7 7.73 -51.14 -32.21
N CYS A 8 6.72 -50.71 -31.44
CA CYS A 8 6.16 -51.50 -30.33
C CYS A 8 4.96 -52.30 -30.85
N SER A 9 4.91 -53.61 -30.59
CA SER A 9 3.78 -54.46 -30.97
C SER A 9 2.55 -54.32 -30.07
N GLY A 10 2.64 -53.60 -28.94
CA GLY A 10 1.47 -53.20 -28.15
C GLY A 10 0.83 -54.29 -27.26
N GLY A 11 1.34 -55.52 -27.28
CA GLY A 11 0.85 -56.62 -26.42
C GLY A 11 1.00 -56.34 -24.91
N ARG A 12 0.02 -56.75 -24.10
CA ARG A 12 0.04 -56.67 -22.63
C ARG A 12 0.12 -58.09 -22.05
N PRO A 13 0.91 -58.36 -20.99
CA PRO A 13 1.64 -57.40 -20.15
C PRO A 13 2.99 -56.92 -20.71
N SER A 14 3.55 -57.58 -21.73
CA SER A 14 4.79 -57.17 -22.41
C SER A 14 4.62 -57.26 -23.93
N CYS A 15 5.25 -56.33 -24.67
CA CYS A 15 5.29 -56.42 -26.12
C CYS A 15 6.30 -57.48 -26.58
N GLU A 16 6.07 -58.02 -27.78
CA GLU A 16 6.85 -59.13 -28.36
C GLU A 16 8.35 -58.84 -28.45
N SER A 17 8.74 -57.63 -28.87
CA SER A 17 10.16 -57.26 -28.91
C SER A 17 10.80 -57.13 -27.52
N CYS A 18 10.06 -56.70 -26.50
CA CYS A 18 10.59 -56.66 -25.14
C CYS A 18 10.67 -58.07 -24.54
N LEU A 19 9.72 -58.95 -24.87
CA LEU A 19 9.71 -60.35 -24.45
C LEU A 19 10.92 -61.12 -25.02
N GLN A 20 11.16 -61.01 -26.33
CA GLN A 20 12.31 -61.68 -26.98
C GLN A 20 13.67 -61.21 -26.44
N LEU A 21 13.75 -59.96 -26.01
CA LEU A 21 14.96 -59.38 -25.45
C LEU A 21 15.07 -59.57 -23.92
N ASN A 22 14.12 -60.27 -23.29
CA ASN A 22 14.02 -60.42 -21.84
C ASN A 22 14.12 -59.08 -21.07
N LEU A 23 13.50 -58.03 -21.61
CA LEU A 23 13.47 -56.70 -21.01
C LEU A 23 12.11 -56.42 -20.37
N THR A 24 12.11 -55.75 -19.21
CA THR A 24 10.89 -55.31 -18.53
C THR A 24 10.14 -54.29 -19.38
N CYS A 25 8.91 -54.61 -19.79
CA CYS A 25 8.09 -53.73 -20.61
C CYS A 25 7.13 -52.91 -19.74
N VAL A 26 7.31 -51.58 -19.73
CA VAL A 26 6.45 -50.66 -18.98
C VAL A 26 5.77 -49.67 -19.94
N TYR A 27 4.44 -49.58 -19.85
CA TYR A 27 3.65 -48.60 -20.59
C TYR A 27 3.47 -47.35 -19.72
N ASN A 28 4.40 -46.40 -19.83
CA ASN A 28 4.30 -45.13 -19.11
C ASN A 28 3.13 -44.30 -19.66
N ALA A 29 2.05 -44.19 -18.88
CA ALA A 29 0.86 -43.39 -19.23
C ALA A 29 1.08 -41.86 -19.14
N VAL A 30 2.18 -41.41 -18.51
CA VAL A 30 2.43 -39.98 -18.31
C VAL A 30 3.25 -39.40 -19.46
N ILE A 31 2.56 -38.83 -20.43
CA ILE A 31 3.18 -38.01 -21.47
C ILE A 31 3.52 -36.65 -20.84
N LYS A 32 4.81 -36.36 -20.62
CA LYS A 32 5.25 -35.00 -20.28
C LYS A 32 4.92 -34.10 -21.48
N LYS A 33 4.03 -33.12 -21.28
CA LYS A 33 3.74 -32.09 -22.30
C LYS A 33 5.05 -31.36 -22.64
N ARG A 34 5.29 -31.12 -23.93
CA ARG A 34 6.48 -30.36 -24.38
C ARG A 34 6.37 -28.94 -23.82
N GLY A 35 7.49 -28.41 -23.32
CA GLY A 35 7.57 -27.01 -22.89
C GLY A 35 7.34 -26.05 -24.06
N PRO A 36 7.29 -24.73 -23.78
CA PRO A 36 7.19 -23.71 -24.81
C PRO A 36 8.28 -23.86 -25.88
N ARG A 37 7.99 -23.40 -27.11
CA ARG A 37 8.97 -23.41 -28.20
C ARG A 37 10.23 -22.66 -27.75
N SER A 38 11.40 -23.25 -28.01
CA SER A 38 12.70 -22.59 -27.74
C SER A 38 12.70 -21.19 -28.37
N GLY A 39 13.07 -20.17 -27.59
CA GLY A 39 13.06 -18.75 -28.01
C GLY A 39 11.73 -18.01 -27.82
N TYR A 40 10.61 -18.68 -27.55
CA TYR A 40 9.31 -18.02 -27.33
C TYR A 40 9.34 -17.09 -26.11
N ILE A 41 10.03 -17.51 -25.05
CA ILE A 41 10.16 -16.73 -23.82
C ILE A 41 11.05 -15.50 -24.05
N GLU A 42 12.17 -15.67 -24.76
CA GLU A 42 13.08 -14.57 -25.10
C GLU A 42 12.40 -13.52 -25.97
N GLU A 43 11.61 -13.94 -26.97
CA GLU A 43 10.82 -13.01 -27.79
C GLU A 43 9.85 -12.19 -26.94
N ILE A 44 9.13 -12.81 -26.01
CA ILE A 44 8.16 -12.09 -25.17
C ILE A 44 8.89 -11.11 -24.24
N VAL A 45 9.89 -11.59 -23.51
CA VAL A 45 10.55 -10.81 -22.45
C VAL A 45 11.40 -9.69 -23.04
N SER A 46 12.24 -9.99 -24.03
CA SER A 46 13.20 -9.03 -24.58
C SER A 46 12.62 -8.13 -25.67
N ASN A 47 11.60 -8.57 -26.43
CA ASN A 47 11.05 -7.73 -27.50
C ASN A 47 9.73 -7.05 -27.16
N ARG A 48 8.81 -7.71 -26.45
CA ARG A 48 7.50 -7.11 -26.15
C ARG A 48 7.54 -6.36 -24.83
N VAL A 49 7.84 -7.08 -23.76
CA VAL A 49 7.81 -6.54 -22.40
C VAL A 49 8.85 -5.42 -22.25
N GLN A 50 10.10 -5.64 -22.68
CA GLN A 50 11.14 -4.62 -22.62
C GLN A 50 10.77 -3.32 -23.37
N LYS A 51 10.18 -3.42 -24.57
CA LYS A 51 9.78 -2.25 -25.37
C LYS A 51 8.62 -1.47 -24.75
N GLU A 52 7.66 -2.16 -24.13
CA GLU A 52 6.60 -1.49 -23.39
C GLU A 52 7.15 -0.70 -22.21
N PHE A 53 8.11 -1.27 -21.48
CA PHE A 53 8.79 -0.54 -20.40
C PHE A 53 9.54 0.70 -20.92
N GLU A 54 10.26 0.58 -22.03
CA GLU A 54 10.94 1.72 -22.65
C GLU A 54 9.93 2.81 -23.05
N LYS A 55 8.80 2.43 -23.63
CA LYS A 55 7.71 3.35 -23.98
C LYS A 55 7.17 4.07 -22.74
N TYR A 56 6.80 3.33 -21.70
CA TYR A 56 6.28 3.93 -20.47
C TYR A 56 7.27 4.86 -19.77
N VAL A 57 8.57 4.57 -19.90
CA VAL A 57 9.63 5.48 -19.43
C VAL A 57 9.69 6.74 -20.26
N SER A 58 9.65 6.63 -21.59
CA SER A 58 9.69 7.79 -22.49
C SER A 58 8.48 8.71 -22.32
N GLU A 59 7.31 8.14 -22.00
CA GLU A 59 6.06 8.86 -21.77
C GLU A 59 5.93 9.35 -20.31
N ASN A 60 6.95 9.14 -19.46
CA ASN A 60 6.95 9.47 -18.02
C ASN A 60 5.76 8.90 -17.24
N LEU A 61 5.21 7.76 -17.67
CA LEU A 61 4.03 7.13 -17.06
C LEU A 61 4.35 6.33 -15.79
N ILE A 62 5.63 6.04 -15.53
CA ILE A 62 6.08 5.27 -14.36
C ILE A 62 7.00 6.14 -13.50
N SER A 63 6.68 6.23 -12.20
CA SER A 63 7.51 6.93 -11.22
C SER A 63 8.91 6.32 -11.12
N LYS A 64 9.93 7.18 -11.01
CA LYS A 64 11.34 6.80 -10.85
C LYS A 64 11.54 5.80 -9.70
N LYS A 65 10.84 5.95 -8.56
CA LYS A 65 10.93 5.02 -7.41
C LYS A 65 10.48 3.60 -7.78
N LYS A 66 9.39 3.49 -8.54
CA LYS A 66 8.84 2.20 -8.98
C LYS A 66 9.73 1.54 -10.05
N MET A 67 10.34 2.35 -10.92
CA MET A 67 11.33 1.86 -11.90
C MET A 67 12.58 1.30 -11.22
N LEU A 68 13.06 1.93 -10.15
CA LEU A 68 14.20 1.43 -9.37
C LEU A 68 13.89 0.08 -8.71
N GLN A 69 12.70 -0.08 -8.13
CA GLN A 69 12.26 -1.37 -7.56
C GLN A 69 12.13 -2.46 -8.63
N LEU A 70 11.59 -2.12 -9.80
CA LEU A 70 11.47 -3.06 -10.93
C LEU A 70 12.83 -3.48 -11.48
N ALA A 71 13.79 -2.56 -11.52
CA ALA A 71 15.16 -2.82 -11.94
C ALA A 71 15.87 -3.80 -10.98
N LYS A 72 15.67 -3.66 -9.66
CA LYS A 72 16.21 -4.59 -8.64
C LYS A 72 15.71 -6.03 -8.88
N ASN A 73 14.43 -6.19 -9.18
CA ASN A 73 13.83 -7.52 -9.33
C ASN A 73 14.03 -8.16 -10.71
N ASN A 74 14.38 -7.38 -11.74
CA ASN A 74 14.44 -7.84 -13.14
C ASN A 74 15.73 -7.42 -13.85
N GLU A 75 16.89 -7.66 -13.22
CA GLU A 75 18.18 -7.17 -13.72
C GLU A 75 18.46 -7.52 -15.19
N ASN A 76 18.20 -8.76 -15.61
CA ASN A 76 18.57 -9.24 -16.94
C ASN A 76 17.80 -8.53 -18.06
N MET A 77 16.52 -8.20 -17.83
CA MET A 77 15.67 -7.47 -18.77
C MET A 77 16.07 -5.98 -18.85
N PHE A 78 16.55 -5.41 -17.75
CA PHE A 78 16.99 -4.02 -17.71
C PHE A 78 18.39 -3.86 -18.31
N LYS A 79 19.29 -4.86 -18.16
CA LYS A 79 20.64 -4.88 -18.74
C LYS A 79 20.65 -4.94 -20.27
N SER A 80 19.62 -5.51 -20.90
CA SER A 80 19.51 -5.60 -22.36
C SER A 80 19.08 -4.29 -23.02
N SER A 81 18.54 -3.33 -22.28
CA SER A 81 18.10 -2.02 -22.80
C SER A 81 19.11 -0.92 -22.47
N GLU A 82 19.43 -0.06 -23.44
CA GLU A 82 20.26 1.14 -23.20
C GLU A 82 19.55 2.18 -22.31
N ILE A 83 18.23 2.31 -22.44
CA ILE A 83 17.42 3.27 -21.68
C ILE A 83 17.22 2.78 -20.24
N LEU A 84 16.92 1.49 -20.07
CA LEU A 84 16.60 0.93 -18.75
C LEU A 84 17.85 0.69 -17.89
N LYS A 85 19.03 0.52 -18.50
CA LYS A 85 20.32 0.34 -17.81
C LYS A 85 20.62 1.44 -16.79
N GLN A 86 20.26 2.69 -17.10
CA GLN A 86 20.48 3.84 -16.20
C GLN A 86 19.75 3.70 -14.85
N TYR A 87 18.61 3.00 -14.82
CA TYR A 87 17.86 2.77 -13.58
C TYR A 87 18.50 1.68 -12.72
N LEU A 88 19.21 0.73 -13.33
CA LEU A 88 19.92 -0.32 -12.62
C LEU A 88 21.17 0.23 -11.93
N GLU A 89 21.89 1.15 -12.58
CA GLU A 89 23.02 1.88 -11.97
C GLU A 89 22.57 2.79 -10.83
N ARG A 90 21.45 3.51 -11.01
CA ARG A 90 20.87 4.33 -9.95
C ARG A 90 20.36 3.50 -8.77
N ALA A 91 19.78 2.31 -9.00
CA ALA A 91 19.30 1.44 -7.94
C ALA A 91 20.45 0.95 -7.03
N LYS A 92 21.63 0.67 -7.62
CA LYS A 92 22.84 0.32 -6.86
C LYS A 92 23.39 1.49 -6.05
N ASN A 93 23.29 2.72 -6.56
CA ASN A 93 23.73 3.91 -5.83
C ASN A 93 22.79 4.28 -4.66
N VAL A 94 21.50 3.94 -4.76
CA VAL A 94 20.51 4.21 -3.70
C VAL A 94 20.68 3.31 -2.47
N GLU A 95 21.26 2.11 -2.61
CA GLU A 95 21.60 1.25 -1.46
C GLU A 95 22.63 1.90 -0.51
N ASN A 96 23.44 2.84 -1.00
CA ASN A 96 24.34 3.63 -0.13
C ASN A 96 23.63 4.78 0.62
N ILE A 97 22.35 5.06 0.31
CA ILE A 97 21.56 6.16 0.90
C ILE A 97 20.41 5.62 1.78
N GLU A 98 19.96 4.37 1.56
CA GLU A 98 18.83 3.73 2.26
C GLU A 98 19.10 3.35 3.74
N ASN A 99 20.27 3.66 4.32
CA ASN A 99 20.50 3.47 5.76
C ASN A 99 19.89 4.58 6.65
N ASP A 100 19.37 5.68 6.09
CA ASP A 100 18.97 6.86 6.89
C ASP A 100 17.49 7.29 6.82
N ILE A 101 16.58 6.52 6.21
CA ILE A 101 15.17 6.96 6.09
C ILE A 101 14.19 5.84 6.39
N SER A 102 13.66 5.85 7.62
CA SER A 102 12.52 5.03 8.06
C SER A 102 11.25 5.38 7.29
N ASP A 103 10.66 4.37 6.64
CA ASP A 103 9.45 4.41 5.82
C ASP A 103 8.22 5.05 6.49
N SER A 104 7.68 6.12 5.90
CA SER A 104 6.33 6.62 6.17
C SER A 104 5.30 5.89 5.30
N LYS A 105 4.54 4.97 5.91
CA LYS A 105 3.39 4.30 5.27
C LYS A 105 2.14 5.21 5.33
N ALA A 106 1.44 5.34 4.21
CA ALA A 106 0.15 6.03 4.13
C ALA A 106 -0.99 5.07 4.51
N GLU A 107 -1.93 5.57 5.30
CA GLU A 107 -2.84 4.78 6.13
C GLU A 107 -4.34 5.01 5.81
N SER A 108 -4.73 5.22 4.55
CA SER A 108 -6.17 5.20 4.16
C SER A 108 -6.40 4.95 2.65
N LYS A 109 -7.62 4.49 2.29
CA LYS A 109 -8.07 4.32 0.89
C LYS A 109 -8.34 5.70 0.28
N ILE A 110 -7.69 5.99 -0.83
CA ILE A 110 -7.60 7.34 -1.41
C ILE A 110 -8.83 7.65 -2.29
N ASN A 111 -9.74 8.52 -1.84
CA ASN A 111 -10.70 9.23 -2.69
C ASN A 111 -10.41 10.76 -2.70
N LYS A 112 -10.91 11.48 -3.71
CA LYS A 112 -10.67 12.93 -3.92
C LYS A 112 -11.13 13.77 -2.70
N ASN A 113 -10.32 14.77 -2.30
CA ASN A 113 -10.62 15.79 -1.28
C ASN A 113 -10.80 15.29 0.17
N GLU A 114 -10.33 14.08 0.49
CA GLU A 114 -10.40 13.56 1.85
C GLU A 114 -9.31 14.14 2.76
N ILE A 115 -9.51 14.06 4.07
CA ILE A 115 -8.46 14.36 5.04
C ILE A 115 -7.66 13.07 5.27
N LEU A 116 -6.34 13.09 5.03
CA LEU A 116 -5.47 11.93 5.20
C LEU A 116 -4.85 11.91 6.60
N ILE A 117 -4.90 10.77 7.27
CA ILE A 117 -4.21 10.56 8.56
C ILE A 117 -2.85 9.93 8.27
N VAL A 118 -1.77 10.52 8.81
CA VAL A 118 -0.39 10.08 8.56
C VAL A 118 0.41 10.01 9.85
N ASN A 119 1.34 9.06 9.96
CA ASN A 119 2.09 8.83 11.19
C ASN A 119 3.21 9.84 11.46
N THR A 120 3.72 10.53 10.43
CA THR A 120 4.81 11.50 10.58
C THR A 120 4.64 12.70 9.65
N LEU A 121 4.72 13.91 10.22
CA LEU A 121 4.92 15.15 9.49
C LEU A 121 6.29 15.71 9.88
N ASN A 122 7.08 16.14 8.89
CA ASN A 122 8.41 16.74 9.12
C ASN A 122 8.32 18.18 9.69
N LYS A 123 7.18 18.60 10.27
CA LYS A 123 6.93 19.97 10.73
C LYS A 123 6.26 19.99 12.11
N SER A 124 6.42 21.12 12.79
CA SER A 124 5.97 21.42 14.16
C SER A 124 4.46 21.39 14.41
N ASP A 125 3.64 21.31 13.35
CA ASP A 125 2.19 21.36 13.43
C ASP A 125 1.57 20.03 13.00
N ASN A 126 0.56 19.57 13.76
CA ASN A 126 -0.14 18.31 13.49
C ASN A 126 -1.09 18.37 12.27
N ILE A 127 -1.10 19.48 11.53
CA ILE A 127 -1.95 19.71 10.36
C ILE A 127 -1.06 20.23 9.23
N GLY A 128 -1.23 19.68 8.03
CA GLY A 128 -0.54 20.15 6.83
C GLY A 128 -1.39 19.95 5.58
N ASN A 129 -0.86 20.41 4.45
CA ASN A 129 -1.44 20.14 3.13
C ASN A 129 -0.46 19.25 2.35
N ALA A 130 -0.97 18.22 1.69
CA ALA A 130 -0.23 17.42 0.72
C ALA A 130 -0.82 17.55 -0.67
N LEU A 131 0.09 17.61 -1.64
CA LEU A 131 -0.23 17.46 -3.06
C LEU A 131 0.15 16.02 -3.44
N ILE A 132 -0.86 15.20 -3.75
CA ILE A 132 -0.64 13.85 -4.27
C ILE A 132 -0.83 13.90 -5.78
N TYR A 133 0.26 13.65 -6.51
CA TYR A 133 0.23 13.51 -7.96
C TYR A 133 -0.22 12.09 -8.32
N ASN A 134 -1.45 11.95 -8.79
CA ASN A 134 -1.99 10.71 -9.32
C ASN A 134 -2.42 10.94 -10.77
N TYR A 135 -1.47 10.82 -11.71
CA TYR A 135 -1.66 11.16 -13.12
C TYR A 135 -2.97 10.56 -13.68
N PRO A 136 -3.81 11.36 -14.37
CA PRO A 136 -3.59 12.75 -14.80
C PRO A 136 -4.03 13.82 -13.78
N TYR A 137 -4.37 13.45 -12.55
CA TYR A 137 -4.95 14.36 -11.54
C TYR A 137 -3.91 14.82 -10.50
N VAL A 138 -3.92 16.11 -10.19
CA VAL A 138 -3.37 16.65 -8.94
C VAL A 138 -4.48 16.60 -7.91
N LEU A 139 -4.19 16.00 -6.76
CA LEU A 139 -5.14 15.84 -5.68
C LEU A 139 -4.63 16.58 -4.45
N ASP A 140 -5.41 17.55 -4.00
CA ASP A 140 -5.12 18.34 -2.81
C ASP A 140 -5.73 17.64 -1.59
N TYR A 141 -4.88 17.31 -0.62
CA TYR A 141 -5.26 16.62 0.60
C TYR A 141 -4.88 17.46 1.82
N ASN A 142 -5.80 17.58 2.77
CA ASN A 142 -5.45 18.03 4.11
C ASN A 142 -4.90 16.82 4.88
N MET A 143 -3.71 16.92 5.45
CA MET A 143 -3.11 15.88 6.28
C MET A 143 -3.25 16.21 7.76
N ILE A 144 -3.51 15.18 8.56
CA ILE A 144 -3.43 15.22 10.01
C ILE A 144 -2.35 14.23 10.44
N SER A 145 -1.37 14.66 11.23
CA SER A 145 -0.48 13.71 11.87
C SER A 145 -1.10 13.09 13.12
N VAL A 146 -0.79 11.82 13.35
CA VAL A 146 -1.13 11.14 14.60
C VAL A 146 -0.23 11.65 15.72
N ASP A 147 -0.84 12.27 16.72
CA ASP A 147 -0.19 12.76 17.94
C ASP A 147 -0.67 11.91 19.11
N TYR A 148 0.13 10.89 19.42
CA TYR A 148 -0.13 9.97 20.51
C TYR A 148 -0.19 10.67 21.88
N ILE A 149 0.55 11.76 22.07
CA ILE A 149 0.57 12.52 23.33
C ILE A 149 -0.79 13.19 23.56
N LEU A 150 -1.37 13.80 22.51
CA LEU A 150 -2.71 14.38 22.59
C LEU A 150 -3.78 13.31 22.82
N ILE A 151 -3.67 12.14 22.17
CA ILE A 151 -4.60 11.03 22.37
C ILE A 151 -4.54 10.54 23.83
N GLU A 152 -3.35 10.34 24.38
CA GLU A 152 -3.19 9.96 25.78
C GLU A 152 -3.73 11.03 26.74
N THR A 153 -3.50 12.31 26.41
CA THR A 153 -4.03 13.46 27.17
C THR A 153 -5.56 13.45 27.19
N TYR A 154 -6.22 13.12 26.08
CA TYR A 154 -7.66 12.95 26.02
C TYR A 154 -8.13 11.86 27.00
N PHE A 155 -7.55 10.66 26.91
CA PHE A 155 -7.95 9.55 27.79
C PHE A 155 -7.62 9.79 29.26
N LYS A 156 -6.63 10.64 29.55
CA LYS A 156 -6.25 11.00 30.91
C LYS A 156 -7.16 12.06 31.54
N TYR A 157 -7.54 13.09 30.79
CA TYR A 157 -8.25 14.25 31.35
C TYR A 157 -9.66 14.43 30.78
N SER A 158 -9.83 14.40 29.46
CA SER A 158 -11.12 14.68 28.81
C SER A 158 -12.12 13.53 28.94
N HIS A 159 -11.63 12.28 28.89
CA HIS A 159 -12.48 11.09 28.91
C HIS A 159 -13.29 10.93 30.19
N TYR A 160 -12.80 11.45 31.32
CA TYR A 160 -13.54 11.47 32.58
C TYR A 160 -14.84 12.28 32.50
N TYR A 161 -14.82 13.40 31.76
CA TYR A 161 -16.00 14.25 31.57
C TYR A 161 -16.95 13.69 30.51
N CYS A 162 -16.42 12.98 29.52
CA CYS A 162 -17.17 12.51 28.37
C CYS A 162 -16.69 11.11 27.95
N PRO A 163 -17.14 10.05 28.64
CA PRO A 163 -16.66 8.68 28.41
C PRO A 163 -17.35 8.02 27.21
N ILE A 164 -17.24 8.64 26.03
CA ILE A 164 -17.89 8.18 24.79
C ILE A 164 -17.02 7.18 24.01
N LEU A 165 -15.69 7.22 24.24
CA LEU A 165 -14.70 6.44 23.51
C LEU A 165 -14.06 5.38 24.39
N ILE A 166 -13.97 4.15 23.91
CA ILE A 166 -13.20 3.08 24.54
C ILE A 166 -11.77 3.13 23.99
N LYS A 167 -10.76 3.17 24.87
CA LYS A 167 -9.36 3.37 24.48
C LYS A 167 -8.85 2.29 23.55
N GLU A 168 -9.12 1.02 23.86
CA GLU A 168 -8.66 -0.12 23.07
C GLU A 168 -9.26 -0.07 21.66
N VAL A 169 -10.58 0.14 21.56
CA VAL A 169 -11.29 0.21 20.28
C VAL A 169 -10.81 1.41 19.45
N PHE A 170 -10.56 2.56 20.08
CA PHE A 170 -10.05 3.74 19.40
C PHE A 170 -8.65 3.49 18.82
N MET A 171 -7.74 2.92 19.61
CA MET A 171 -6.38 2.62 19.18
C MET A 171 -6.36 1.52 18.11
N ASP A 172 -7.22 0.52 18.20
CA ASP A 172 -7.34 -0.52 17.16
C ASP A 172 -7.87 0.07 15.85
N ARG A 173 -8.84 0.99 15.90
CA ARG A 173 -9.34 1.69 14.71
C ARG A 173 -8.27 2.57 14.06
N LEU A 174 -7.43 3.21 14.88
CA LEU A 174 -6.30 4.02 14.43
C LEU A 174 -5.28 3.16 13.69
N LYS A 175 -4.82 2.05 14.30
CA LYS A 175 -3.87 1.10 13.68
C LYS A 175 -4.40 0.46 12.41
N ASN A 176 -5.71 0.18 12.38
CA ASN A 176 -6.37 -0.45 11.24
C ASN A 176 -6.86 0.54 10.19
N ASN A 177 -6.54 1.84 10.31
CA ASN A 177 -6.85 2.83 9.27
C ASN A 177 -8.34 2.99 8.99
N THR A 178 -9.16 2.79 10.02
CA THR A 178 -10.63 2.86 9.95
C THR A 178 -11.19 4.06 10.72
N LEU A 179 -10.31 4.85 11.34
CA LEU A 179 -10.69 6.03 12.08
C LEU A 179 -11.02 7.19 11.13
N ILE A 180 -12.17 7.81 11.35
CA ILE A 180 -12.58 8.98 10.61
C ILE A 180 -11.75 10.20 11.06
N PRO A 181 -11.21 11.03 10.14
CA PRO A 181 -10.45 12.23 10.46
C PRO A 181 -11.17 13.20 11.40
N GLY A 182 -12.48 13.38 11.23
CA GLY A 182 -13.29 14.21 12.13
C GLY A 182 -13.20 13.74 13.59
N LEU A 183 -13.26 12.44 13.84
CA LEU A 183 -13.18 11.91 15.20
C LEU A 183 -11.82 12.18 15.84
N LEU A 184 -10.73 12.03 15.08
CA LEU A 184 -9.38 12.33 15.55
C LEU A 184 -9.22 13.82 15.91
N LEU A 185 -9.73 14.72 15.07
CA LEU A 185 -9.71 16.16 15.32
C LEU A 185 -10.53 16.55 16.57
N ALA A 186 -11.71 15.94 16.77
CA ALA A 186 -12.51 16.18 17.96
C ALA A 186 -11.83 15.70 19.25
N VAL A 187 -11.08 14.59 19.18
CA VAL A 187 -10.25 14.11 20.28
C VAL A 187 -9.13 15.11 20.60
N TYR A 188 -8.44 15.65 19.58
CA TYR A 188 -7.41 16.68 19.78
C TYR A 188 -7.99 17.97 20.37
N ALA A 189 -9.16 18.41 19.89
CA ALA A 189 -9.85 19.56 20.46
C ALA A 189 -10.16 19.36 21.95
N SER A 190 -10.74 18.20 22.29
CA SER A 190 -11.05 17.82 23.67
C SER A 190 -9.79 17.78 24.54
N ALA A 191 -8.71 17.17 24.05
CA ALA A 191 -7.43 17.10 24.76
C ALA A 191 -6.87 18.50 25.06
N CYS A 192 -6.89 19.40 24.07
CA CYS A 192 -6.42 20.78 24.23
C CYS A 192 -7.29 21.59 25.19
N LYS A 193 -8.61 21.32 25.27
CA LYS A 193 -9.55 22.03 26.15
C LYS A 193 -9.46 21.60 27.61
N TYR A 194 -9.37 20.30 27.88
CA TYR A 194 -9.52 19.75 29.25
C TYR A 194 -8.19 19.42 29.94
N ARG A 195 -7.05 19.56 29.27
CA ARG A 195 -5.73 19.39 29.90
C ARG A 195 -5.46 20.50 30.94
N PRO A 196 -4.55 20.28 31.92
CA PRO A 196 -4.27 21.24 32.99
C PRO A 196 -3.88 22.66 32.52
N ASN A 197 -3.16 22.76 31.40
CA ASN A 197 -2.83 24.03 30.73
C ASN A 197 -3.61 24.12 29.41
N PRO A 198 -4.88 24.55 29.45
CA PRO A 198 -5.75 24.51 28.28
C PRO A 198 -5.25 25.45 27.19
N ASP A 199 -5.28 24.99 25.95
CA ASP A 199 -4.98 25.81 24.76
C ASP A 199 -6.24 25.92 23.92
N LEU A 200 -7.01 26.96 24.23
CA LEU A 200 -8.31 27.21 23.63
C LEU A 200 -8.21 27.53 22.14
N ASN A 201 -7.15 28.21 21.71
CA ASN A 201 -6.93 28.54 20.30
C ASN A 201 -6.71 27.28 19.46
N LYS A 202 -5.87 26.35 19.93
CA LYS A 202 -5.71 25.04 19.25
C LYS A 202 -6.98 24.21 19.32
N SER A 203 -7.66 24.20 20.46
CA SER A 203 -8.93 23.50 20.62
C SER A 203 -9.98 23.98 19.60
N GLU A 204 -10.13 25.30 19.45
CA GLU A 204 -11.08 25.90 18.51
C GLU A 204 -10.71 25.59 17.06
N LYS A 205 -9.42 25.66 16.71
CA LYS A 205 -8.92 25.29 15.38
C LYS A 205 -9.28 23.85 15.02
N TYR A 206 -8.98 22.89 15.91
CA TYR A 206 -9.31 21.47 15.67
C TYR A 206 -10.83 21.23 15.64
N SER A 207 -11.60 21.92 16.49
CA SER A 207 -13.07 21.82 16.50
C SER A 207 -13.68 22.29 15.18
N LYS A 208 -13.24 23.45 14.67
CA LYS A 208 -13.70 23.98 13.38
C LYS A 208 -13.41 23.03 12.22
N LEU A 209 -12.20 22.47 12.17
CA LEU A 209 -11.83 21.50 11.14
C LEU A 209 -12.67 20.22 11.23
N SER A 210 -12.92 19.73 12.45
CA SER A 210 -13.77 18.57 12.69
C SER A 210 -15.22 18.82 12.27
N GLN A 211 -15.76 20.01 12.52
CA GLN A 211 -17.09 20.42 12.09
C GLN A 211 -17.19 20.48 10.57
N ILE A 212 -16.19 21.08 9.90
CA ILE A 212 -16.13 21.12 8.44
C ILE A 212 -16.16 19.69 7.89
N TYR A 213 -15.33 18.78 8.42
CA TYR A 213 -15.35 17.38 8.01
C TYR A 213 -16.76 16.76 8.19
N CYS A 214 -17.37 16.90 9.36
CA CYS A 214 -18.70 16.33 9.60
C CYS A 214 -19.78 16.91 8.68
N SER A 215 -19.68 18.20 8.32
CA SER A 215 -20.62 18.85 7.39
C SER A 215 -20.51 18.35 5.95
N VAL A 216 -19.34 17.84 5.54
CA VAL A 216 -19.13 17.26 4.21
C VAL A 216 -19.62 15.82 4.15
N TYR A 217 -19.43 15.05 5.22
CA TYR A 217 -19.73 13.62 5.29
C TYR A 217 -21.00 13.28 6.10
N TYR A 218 -21.96 14.21 6.19
CA TYR A 218 -23.16 14.07 7.03
C TYR A 218 -24.13 12.97 6.59
N HIS A 219 -24.05 12.53 5.34
CA HIS A 219 -24.92 11.50 4.78
C HIS A 219 -24.56 10.07 5.20
N ASP A 220 -23.33 9.84 5.65
CA ASP A 220 -22.86 8.51 6.02
C ASP A 220 -23.22 8.20 7.48
N ALA A 221 -24.17 7.29 7.67
CA ALA A 221 -24.56 6.80 8.99
C ALA A 221 -23.41 5.98 9.61
N ASN A 222 -22.61 6.63 10.45
CA ASN A 222 -21.46 6.01 11.12
C ASN A 222 -21.45 6.35 12.62
N ILE A 223 -21.20 5.36 13.48
CA ILE A 223 -21.08 5.60 14.92
C ILE A 223 -20.00 6.65 15.25
N GLN A 224 -18.92 6.70 14.46
CA GLN A 224 -17.84 7.67 14.66
C GLN A 224 -18.30 9.11 14.43
N THR A 225 -19.24 9.38 13.53
CA THR A 225 -19.76 10.75 13.32
C THR A 225 -20.59 11.19 14.51
N VAL A 226 -21.41 10.29 15.09
CA VAL A 226 -22.15 10.55 16.32
C VAL A 226 -21.21 10.81 17.50
N GLN A 227 -20.16 9.98 17.65
CA GLN A 227 -19.12 10.18 18.67
C GLN A 227 -18.41 11.53 18.49
N THR A 228 -18.11 11.91 17.24
CA THR A 228 -17.48 13.19 16.89
C THR A 228 -18.36 14.37 17.28
N LEU A 229 -19.63 14.36 16.88
CA LEU A 229 -20.60 15.43 17.19
C LEU A 229 -20.80 15.57 18.71
N SER A 230 -20.84 14.46 19.43
CA SER A 230 -20.99 14.47 20.89
C SER A 230 -19.76 15.07 21.59
N LEU A 231 -18.56 14.80 21.11
CA LEU A 231 -17.34 15.45 21.60
C LEU A 231 -17.34 16.95 21.26
N LEU A 232 -17.73 17.31 20.03
CA LEU A 232 -17.78 18.70 19.60
C LEU A 232 -18.79 19.54 20.37
N ALA A 233 -19.94 18.96 20.76
CA ALA A 233 -20.92 19.63 21.61
C ALA A 233 -20.33 20.04 22.98
N ASN A 234 -19.40 19.24 23.50
CA ASN A 234 -18.70 19.55 24.76
C ASN A 234 -17.51 20.50 24.54
N CYS A 235 -16.90 20.49 23.35
CA CYS A 235 -15.79 21.36 22.99
C CYS A 235 -16.23 22.78 22.60
N GLY A 236 -17.36 22.94 21.92
CA GLY A 236 -17.86 24.22 21.44
C GLY A 236 -18.22 25.18 22.58
N ASN A 237 -17.78 26.43 22.47
CA ASN A 237 -18.42 27.53 23.17
C ASN A 237 -19.48 28.07 22.20
N TYR A 238 -20.75 28.03 22.61
CA TYR A 238 -21.84 28.71 21.91
C TYR A 238 -21.65 30.22 21.98
#